data_AF-T0YQR7-F1
#
_entry.id   AF-T0YQR7-F1
#
_cell.length_a   1.000
_cell.length_b   1.000
_cell.length_c   1.000
_cell.angle_alpha   90.00
_cell.angle_beta   90.00
_cell.angle_gamma   90.00
#
_symmetry.space_group_name_H-M   'P 1'
#
loop_
_entity.id
_entity.type
_entity.pdbx_description
1 polymer ?
#
loop_
_entity_poly.entity_id
_entity_poly.type
_entity_poly.pdbx_seq_one_letter_code
_entity_poly.pdbx_strand_id
1 'polypeptide(L)'
;MQHLISQGKILYWGTSEWPAALIETACRVSEALHAEHPAMEQPQYNLFVRKRVEEEYRTLCQNYGIGLTTWSPLSSGVLTGKYASGAGTASGGGRLRLPGYEWLGARLNSETGARQLEAARKLTVLARDYGAAPSQLAIAWCLT
;
A
#
# COMPACT_ATOMS: atom_id res chain seq x y z
N MET A 1 -4.56 19.35 -13.65
CA MET A 1 -3.30 18.67 -14.02
C MET A 1 -2.83 19.05 -15.42
N GLN A 2 -3.68 18.99 -16.45
CA GLN A 2 -3.33 19.37 -17.82
C GLN A 2 -2.56 20.69 -17.96
N HIS A 3 -2.98 21.76 -17.26
CA HIS A 3 -2.29 23.04 -17.31
C HIS A 3 -0.83 22.99 -16.84
N LEU A 4 -0.51 22.15 -15.84
CA LEU A 4 0.86 21.99 -15.36
C LEU A 4 1.71 21.17 -16.34
N ILE A 5 1.08 20.21 -17.03
CA ILE A 5 1.71 19.42 -18.10
C ILE A 5 2.01 20.33 -19.29
N SER A 6 1.04 21.14 -19.75
CA SER A 6 1.25 22.05 -20.89
C SER A 6 2.29 23.13 -20.61
N GLN A 7 2.47 23.50 -19.34
CA GLN A 7 3.55 24.38 -18.89
C GLN A 7 4.91 23.67 -18.73
N GLY A 8 4.99 22.35 -18.90
CA GLY A 8 6.20 21.57 -18.69
C GLY A 8 6.67 21.48 -17.24
N LYS A 9 5.80 21.79 -16.27
CA LYS A 9 6.13 21.74 -14.83
C LYS A 9 6.10 20.32 -14.26
N ILE A 10 5.30 19.46 -14.87
CA ILE A 10 5.21 18.03 -14.56
C ILE A 10 5.10 17.26 -15.88
N LEU A 11 5.54 16.00 -15.88
CA LEU A 11 5.43 15.13 -17.05
C LEU A 11 4.11 14.38 -17.08
N TYR A 12 3.70 13.85 -15.93
CA TYR A 12 2.49 13.05 -15.74
C TYR A 12 1.84 13.40 -14.41
N TRP A 13 0.64 12.88 -14.21
CA TRP A 13 -0.05 12.97 -12.94
C TRP A 13 -0.71 11.65 -12.59
N GLY A 14 -1.13 11.52 -11.35
CA GLY A 14 -1.89 10.38 -10.89
C GLY A 14 -2.60 10.69 -9.59
N THR A 15 -3.27 9.68 -9.04
CA THR A 15 -4.11 9.79 -7.85
C THR A 15 -3.55 8.96 -6.69
N SER A 16 -4.03 9.20 -5.47
CA SER A 16 -3.62 8.41 -4.30
C SER A 16 -4.77 8.26 -3.33
N GLU A 17 -5.09 7.01 -3.02
CA GLU A 17 -6.20 6.59 -2.16
C GLU A 17 -7.57 6.99 -2.72
N TRP A 18 -7.70 7.15 -4.05
CA TRP A 18 -8.97 7.53 -4.67
C TRP A 18 -9.91 6.32 -4.81
N PRO A 19 -11.22 6.50 -4.58
CA PRO A 19 -12.21 5.51 -4.98
C PRO A 19 -12.15 5.22 -6.49
N ALA A 20 -12.28 3.96 -6.88
CA ALA A 20 -12.20 3.55 -8.30
C ALA A 20 -13.15 4.36 -9.20
N ALA A 21 -14.37 4.63 -8.75
CA ALA A 21 -15.34 5.44 -9.49
C ALA A 21 -14.88 6.89 -9.77
N LEU A 22 -14.09 7.50 -8.87
CA LEU A 22 -13.55 8.84 -9.10
C LEU A 22 -12.37 8.82 -10.07
N ILE A 23 -11.56 7.76 -10.04
CA ILE A 23 -10.49 7.58 -11.03
C ILE A 23 -11.10 7.37 -12.42
N GLU A 24 -12.15 6.55 -12.54
CA GLU A 24 -12.87 6.34 -13.80
C GLU A 24 -13.50 7.65 -14.31
N THR A 25 -14.12 8.42 -13.40
CA THR A 25 -14.65 9.74 -13.75
C THR A 25 -13.55 10.67 -14.26
N ALA A 26 -12.39 10.69 -13.60
CA ALA A 26 -11.25 11.50 -14.03
C ALA A 26 -10.73 11.08 -15.41
N CYS A 27 -10.71 9.78 -15.71
CA CYS A 27 -10.36 9.28 -17.03
C CYS A 27 -11.35 9.79 -18.07
N ARG A 28 -12.65 9.56 -17.87
CA ARG A 28 -13.69 10.01 -18.82
C ARG A 28 -13.68 11.51 -19.08
N VAL A 29 -13.43 12.33 -18.05
CA VAL A 29 -13.31 13.78 -18.18
C VAL A 29 -12.07 14.17 -18.98
N SER A 30 -10.93 13.49 -18.75
CA SER A 30 -9.70 13.73 -19.49
C SER A 30 -9.88 13.42 -20.98
N GLU A 31 -10.53 12.29 -21.28
CA GLU A 31 -10.92 11.87 -22.63
C GLU A 31 -11.77 12.93 -23.34
N ALA A 32 -12.85 13.38 -22.68
CA ALA A 32 -13.78 14.38 -23.23
C ALA A 32 -13.12 15.75 -23.47
N LEU A 33 -12.06 16.07 -22.73
CA LEU A 33 -11.34 17.34 -22.83
C LEU A 33 -10.06 17.23 -23.68
N HIS A 34 -9.79 16.07 -24.28
CA HIS A 34 -8.51 15.79 -24.97
C HIS A 34 -7.29 16.12 -24.10
N ALA A 35 -7.36 15.78 -22.81
CA ALA A 35 -6.33 16.01 -21.81
C ALA A 35 -5.69 14.68 -21.38
N GLU A 36 -4.51 14.77 -20.75
CA GLU A 36 -3.81 13.61 -20.21
C GLU A 36 -4.59 13.00 -19.04
N HIS A 37 -4.78 11.68 -19.08
CA HIS A 37 -5.41 10.89 -18.03
C HIS A 37 -4.46 10.71 -16.83
N PRO A 38 -4.96 10.34 -15.63
CA PRO A 38 -4.07 9.89 -14.57
C PRO A 38 -3.27 8.68 -15.05
N ALA A 39 -1.95 8.74 -14.97
CA ALA A 39 -1.05 7.66 -15.41
C ALA A 39 -0.91 6.55 -14.35
N MET A 40 -1.20 6.86 -13.08
CA MET A 40 -1.05 5.92 -11.97
C MET A 40 -2.03 6.19 -10.82
N GLU A 41 -2.28 5.15 -10.02
CA GLU A 41 -2.87 5.22 -8.68
C GLU A 41 -1.84 4.77 -7.62
N GLN A 42 -1.83 5.42 -6.45
CA GLN A 42 -0.95 5.12 -5.32
C GLN A 42 -1.75 4.62 -4.10
N PRO A 43 -2.12 3.33 -4.07
CA PRO A 43 -2.92 2.78 -2.98
C PRO A 43 -2.10 1.98 -1.98
N GLN A 44 -2.64 1.81 -0.77
CA GLN A 44 -2.08 0.90 0.21
C GLN A 44 -2.21 -0.54 -0.30
N TYR A 45 -1.10 -1.29 -0.32
CA TYR A 45 -1.13 -2.71 -0.68
C TYR A 45 -0.16 -3.52 0.16
N ASN A 46 -0.68 -4.56 0.80
CA ASN A 46 0.08 -5.55 1.58
C ASN A 46 -0.83 -6.73 1.91
N LEU A 47 -0.30 -7.76 2.55
CA LEU A 47 -1.03 -8.97 2.94
C LEU A 47 -2.34 -8.70 3.73
N PHE A 48 -2.49 -7.55 4.38
CA PHE A 48 -3.70 -7.18 5.13
C PHE A 48 -4.65 -6.24 4.39
N VAL A 49 -4.18 -5.55 3.35
CA VAL A 49 -4.95 -4.54 2.60
C VAL A 49 -4.81 -4.85 1.13
N ARG A 50 -5.86 -5.48 0.57
CA ARG A 50 -5.81 -6.17 -0.73
C ARG A 50 -6.90 -5.73 -1.68
N LYS A 51 -8.12 -5.58 -1.15
CA LYS A 51 -9.36 -5.37 -1.89
C LYS A 51 -9.25 -4.31 -2.99
N ARG A 52 -8.74 -3.13 -2.67
CA ARG A 52 -8.63 -2.04 -3.65
C ARG A 52 -7.81 -2.43 -4.88
N VAL A 53 -6.62 -2.99 -4.67
CA VAL A 53 -5.72 -3.40 -5.76
C VAL A 53 -6.26 -4.61 -6.51
N GLU A 54 -6.64 -5.66 -5.77
CA GLU A 54 -6.96 -6.95 -6.39
C GLU A 54 -8.36 -7.01 -7.01
N GLU A 55 -9.31 -6.21 -6.50
CA GLU A 55 -10.71 -6.22 -6.93
C GLU A 55 -11.09 -4.90 -7.62
N GLU A 56 -10.95 -3.76 -6.92
CA GLU A 56 -11.55 -2.49 -7.38
C GLU A 56 -10.77 -1.87 -8.55
N TYR A 57 -9.44 -1.90 -8.52
CA TYR A 57 -8.60 -1.28 -9.54
C TYR A 57 -8.24 -2.20 -10.69
N ARG A 58 -8.39 -3.52 -10.54
CA ARG A 58 -7.99 -4.51 -11.56
C ARG A 58 -8.54 -4.15 -12.95
N THR A 59 -9.85 -3.95 -13.03
CA THR A 59 -10.51 -3.59 -14.30
C THR A 59 -10.13 -2.19 -14.77
N LEU A 60 -9.95 -1.25 -13.85
CA LEU A 60 -9.62 0.13 -14.16
C LEU A 60 -8.21 0.28 -14.75
N CYS A 61 -7.23 -0.41 -14.16
CA CYS A 61 -5.87 -0.50 -14.68
C CYS A 61 -5.83 -1.10 -16.08
N GLN A 62 -6.63 -2.13 -16.34
CA GLN A 62 -6.71 -2.77 -17.66
C GLN A 62 -7.37 -1.86 -18.70
N ASN A 63 -8.48 -1.19 -18.35
CA ASN A 63 -9.25 -0.39 -19.29
C ASN A 63 -8.54 0.91 -19.71
N TYR A 64 -7.87 1.58 -18.76
CA TYR A 64 -7.29 2.91 -18.97
C TYR A 64 -5.75 2.91 -19.00
N GLY A 65 -5.10 1.73 -18.85
CA GLY A 65 -3.64 1.64 -18.82
C GLY A 65 -3.00 2.27 -17.57
N ILE A 66 -3.74 2.37 -16.47
CA ILE A 66 -3.28 3.00 -15.23
C ILE A 66 -2.32 2.06 -14.48
N GLY A 67 -1.12 2.56 -14.19
CA GLY A 67 -0.13 1.86 -13.35
C GLY A 67 -0.43 1.96 -11.85
N LEU A 68 0.17 1.07 -11.05
CA LEU A 68 0.09 1.12 -9.59
C LEU A 68 1.45 1.45 -8.98
N THR A 69 1.49 2.41 -8.06
CA THR A 69 2.66 2.71 -7.22
C THR A 69 2.32 2.46 -5.75
N THR A 70 2.18 1.19 -5.36
CA THR A 70 1.62 0.84 -4.05
C THR A 70 2.48 1.26 -2.86
N TRP A 71 1.85 1.56 -1.72
CA TRP A 71 2.56 1.97 -0.50
C TRP A 71 2.27 1.08 0.72
N SER A 72 3.14 1.19 1.73
CA SER A 72 3.15 0.37 2.95
C SER A 72 3.11 -1.16 2.72
N PRO A 73 4.02 -1.73 1.90
CA PRO A 73 4.07 -3.19 1.66
C PRO A 73 4.33 -4.00 2.92
N LEU A 74 4.89 -3.38 3.96
CA LEU A 74 5.19 -4.02 5.25
C LEU A 74 4.22 -3.64 6.38
N SER A 75 3.13 -2.93 6.09
CA SER A 75 2.17 -2.39 7.07
C SER A 75 2.87 -1.69 8.25
N SER A 76 3.60 -0.61 7.98
CA SER A 76 4.41 0.12 8.98
C SER A 76 5.46 -0.75 9.71
N GLY A 77 5.86 -1.86 9.11
CA GLY A 77 6.88 -2.78 9.62
C GLY A 77 6.33 -3.99 10.36
N VAL A 78 5.01 -4.17 10.47
CA VAL A 78 4.37 -5.34 11.10
C VAL A 78 4.82 -6.63 10.43
N LEU A 79 4.83 -6.66 9.10
CA LEU A 79 5.18 -7.85 8.31
C LEU A 79 6.68 -8.21 8.36
N THR A 80 7.50 -7.44 9.06
CA THR A 80 8.89 -7.82 9.35
C THR A 80 9.00 -8.81 10.51
N GLY A 81 7.92 -9.01 11.27
CA GLY A 81 7.93 -9.80 12.51
C GLY A 81 8.52 -9.07 13.72
N LYS A 82 9.06 -7.84 13.58
CA LYS A 82 9.73 -7.13 14.68
C LYS A 82 8.83 -6.78 15.87
N TYR A 83 7.50 -6.74 15.67
CA TYR A 83 6.51 -6.49 16.72
C TYR A 83 5.80 -7.77 17.16
N ALA A 84 6.29 -8.94 16.77
CA ALA A 84 5.64 -10.23 17.02
C ALA A 84 5.32 -10.46 18.49
N SER A 85 6.10 -9.95 19.44
CA SER A 85 5.82 -10.11 20.87
C SER A 85 4.90 -9.03 21.46
N GLY A 86 4.38 -8.12 20.62
CA GLY A 86 3.52 -6.99 20.99
C GLY A 86 4.04 -5.65 20.47
N ALA A 87 3.18 -4.62 20.46
CA ALA A 87 3.51 -3.30 19.90
C ALA A 87 4.75 -2.63 20.54
N GLY A 88 5.02 -2.90 21.82
CA GLY A 88 6.19 -2.38 22.53
C GLY A 88 7.49 -3.16 22.31
N THR A 89 7.46 -4.30 21.61
CA THR A 89 8.54 -5.31 21.68
C THR A 89 9.61 -5.21 20.60
N ALA A 90 9.52 -4.24 19.68
CA ALA A 90 10.59 -4.04 18.71
C ALA A 90 11.92 -3.74 19.42
N SER A 91 12.91 -4.58 19.14
CA SER A 91 14.31 -4.31 19.44
C SER A 91 14.78 -3.15 18.56
N GLY A 92 15.03 -1.99 19.19
CA GLY A 92 15.39 -0.75 18.50
C GLY A 92 14.18 0.15 18.15
N GLY A 93 14.46 1.45 17.98
CA GLY A 93 13.46 2.49 17.70
C GLY A 93 12.64 2.26 16.43
N GLY A 94 11.58 1.45 16.53
CA GLY A 94 10.61 1.22 15.47
C GLY A 94 9.64 2.40 15.29
N ARG A 95 8.94 2.45 14.14
CA ARG A 95 7.99 3.53 13.80
C ARG A 95 6.93 3.77 14.88
N LEU A 96 6.52 2.72 15.61
CA LEU A 96 5.58 2.79 16.73
C LEU A 96 6.04 3.65 17.91
N ARG A 97 7.34 3.89 18.04
CA ARG A 97 7.95 4.66 19.14
C ARG A 97 8.26 6.11 18.76
N LEU A 98 8.01 6.50 17.50
CA LEU A 98 8.21 7.87 17.06
C LEU A 98 7.08 8.76 17.59
N PRO A 99 7.38 9.98 18.09
CA PRO A 99 6.34 10.94 18.46
C PRO A 99 5.36 11.17 17.30
N GLY A 100 4.05 11.12 17.59
CA GLY A 100 2.98 11.28 16.60
C GLY A 100 2.55 9.98 15.91
N TYR A 101 3.15 8.84 16.26
CA TYR A 101 2.80 7.52 15.74
C TYR A 101 2.11 6.60 16.77
N GLU A 102 1.63 7.16 17.89
CA GLU A 102 0.95 6.43 18.97
C GLU A 102 -0.28 5.67 18.46
N TRP A 103 -0.95 6.22 17.44
CA TRP A 103 -2.09 5.60 16.77
C TRP A 103 -1.75 4.25 16.13
N LEU A 104 -0.51 4.04 15.66
CA LEU A 104 -0.07 2.74 15.16
C LEU A 104 0.01 1.71 16.29
N GLY A 105 0.42 2.14 17.49
CA GLY A 105 0.45 1.30 18.69
C GLY A 105 -0.95 0.91 19.13
N ALA A 106 -1.85 1.90 19.22
CA ALA A 106 -3.26 1.66 19.51
C ALA A 106 -3.90 0.70 18.49
N ARG A 107 -3.61 0.86 17.19
CA ARG A 107 -4.07 -0.03 16.13
C ARG A 107 -3.62 -1.48 16.35
N LEU A 108 -2.36 -1.69 16.74
CA LEU A 108 -1.82 -3.03 17.00
C LEU A 108 -2.39 -3.69 18.27
N ASN A 109 -2.82 -2.89 19.24
CA ASN A 109 -3.47 -3.38 20.46
C ASN A 109 -4.96 -3.71 20.27
N SER A 110 -5.53 -3.42 19.09
CA SER A 110 -6.90 -3.84 18.75
C SER A 110 -6.98 -5.34 18.44
N GLU A 111 -8.19 -5.91 18.42
CA GLU A 111 -8.41 -7.31 18.02
C GLU A 111 -7.92 -7.58 16.59
N THR A 112 -8.15 -6.64 15.66
CA THR A 112 -7.60 -6.71 14.30
C THR A 112 -6.08 -6.67 14.31
N GLY A 113 -5.48 -5.83 15.15
CA GLY A 113 -4.04 -5.75 15.35
C GLY A 113 -3.44 -7.07 15.86
N ALA A 114 -4.08 -7.70 16.85
CA ALA A 114 -3.67 -9.00 17.37
C ALA A 114 -3.67 -10.08 16.27
N ARG A 115 -4.70 -10.12 15.43
CA ARG A 115 -4.76 -11.02 14.26
C ARG A 115 -3.63 -10.74 13.25
N GLN A 116 -3.32 -9.47 12.99
CA GLN A 116 -2.20 -9.08 12.11
C GLN A 116 -0.84 -9.49 12.69
N LEU A 117 -0.64 -9.33 14.00
CA LEU A 117 0.59 -9.77 14.68
C LEU A 117 0.76 -11.28 14.61
N GLU A 118 -0.31 -12.05 14.79
CA GLU A 118 -0.28 -13.49 14.65
C GLU A 118 0.02 -13.93 13.22
N ALA A 119 -0.59 -13.29 12.22
CA ALA A 119 -0.26 -13.53 10.82
C ALA A 119 1.23 -13.21 10.51
N ALA A 120 1.77 -12.13 11.08
CA ALA A 120 3.19 -11.78 10.93
C ALA A 120 4.12 -12.82 11.59
N ARG A 121 3.73 -13.44 12.72
CA ARG A 121 4.47 -14.57 13.30
C ARG A 121 4.49 -15.76 12.36
N LYS A 122 3.33 -16.13 11.80
CA LYS A 122 3.23 -17.24 10.83
C LYS A 122 4.06 -16.98 9.58
N LEU A 123 4.04 -15.75 9.06
CA LEU A 123 4.89 -15.33 7.95
C LEU A 123 6.38 -15.46 8.31
N THR A 124 6.76 -15.17 9.55
CA THR A 124 8.14 -15.30 10.01
C THR A 124 8.61 -16.75 10.05
N VAL A 125 7.74 -17.68 10.45
CA VAL A 125 8.01 -19.11 10.37
C VAL A 125 8.14 -19.54 8.91
N LEU A 126 7.18 -19.19 8.06
CA LEU A 126 7.20 -19.53 6.64
C LEU A 126 8.46 -19.01 5.93
N ALA A 127 8.84 -17.76 6.19
CA ALA A 127 10.04 -17.16 5.58
C ALA A 127 11.32 -17.92 5.94
N ARG A 128 11.39 -18.50 7.14
CA ARG A 128 12.52 -19.35 7.57
C ARG A 128 12.64 -20.61 6.72
N ASP A 129 11.52 -21.23 6.36
CA ASP A 129 11.51 -22.44 5.52
C ASP A 129 12.07 -22.18 4.12
N TYR A 130 11.96 -20.93 3.64
CA TYR A 130 12.53 -20.46 2.36
C TYR A 130 13.89 -19.78 2.51
N GLY A 131 14.49 -19.73 3.71
CA GLY A 131 15.76 -19.04 3.95
C GLY A 131 15.72 -17.53 3.68
N ALA A 132 14.55 -16.89 3.77
CA ALA A 132 14.32 -15.49 3.46
C ALA A 132 13.92 -14.68 4.70
N ALA A 133 14.09 -13.35 4.63
CA ALA A 133 13.52 -12.45 5.61
C ALA A 133 12.00 -12.32 5.41
N PRO A 134 11.19 -12.16 6.47
CA PRO A 134 9.73 -12.00 6.34
C PRO A 134 9.35 -10.80 5.47
N SER A 135 10.16 -9.73 5.51
CA SER A 135 9.98 -8.56 4.67
C SER A 135 10.19 -8.85 3.18
N GLN A 136 11.12 -9.72 2.82
CA GLN A 136 11.37 -10.09 1.43
C GLN A 136 10.16 -10.86 0.89
N LEU A 137 9.64 -11.83 1.66
CA LEU A 137 8.46 -12.60 1.26
C LEU A 137 7.21 -11.71 1.13
N ALA A 138 6.99 -10.78 2.07
CA ALA A 138 5.88 -9.84 1.99
C ALA A 138 5.96 -8.91 0.77
N ILE A 139 7.15 -8.38 0.46
CA ILE A 139 7.33 -7.50 -0.71
C ILE A 139 7.21 -8.30 -2.01
N ALA A 140 7.80 -9.50 -2.08
CA ALA A 140 7.69 -10.38 -3.24
C ALA A 140 6.23 -10.74 -3.51
N TRP A 141 5.44 -11.01 -2.46
CA TRP A 141 4.00 -11.25 -2.59
C TRP A 141 3.25 -10.06 -3.18
N CYS A 142 3.61 -8.82 -2.83
CA CYS A 142 2.98 -7.65 -3.46
C CYS A 142 3.27 -7.51 -4.96
N LEU A 143 4.26 -8.25 -5.49
CA LEU A 143 4.69 -8.20 -6.89
C LEU A 143 4.19 -9.39 -7.72
N THR A 144 3.34 -10.27 -7.15
CA THR A 144 2.69 -11.39 -7.85
C THR A 144 1.37 -10.96 -8.49
#